data_AF-F7JUA9-F1
#
_entry.id   AF-F7JUA9-F1
#
_cell.length_a   1.000
_cell.length_b   1.000
_cell.length_c   1.000
_cell.angle_alpha   90.00
_cell.angle_beta   90.00
_cell.angle_gamma   90.00
#
_symmetry.space_group_name_H-M   'P 1'
#
loop_
_entity.id
_entity.type
_entity.pdbx_description
1 polymer ?
#
loop_
_entity_poly.entity_id
_entity_poly.type
_entity_poly.pdbx_seq_one_letter_code
_entity_poly.pdbx_strand_id
1 'polypeptide(L)'
;MKTCSSYLDVKKPEHAVKLFIRFALAKGAVGYGLELMMALFSVIQGMVSTIMQNSGFGGDSDVIELPAEMVEKIESVGLLDSIPLWIVTLLGSLFITVLSFIMILTVYGRMFKLYMYTAIAPIPIATFAGEPTQNIGKNFVRSYAGVCMEGAIIALACIIFSVFAASPPAIADSSLSAVNIVWNYVAELIFNLLVLVGAIKAADRIVKEIMGL
;
A
#
# COMPACT_ATOMS: atom_id res chain seq x y z
N MET A 1 20.39 15.45 30.54
CA MET A 1 20.87 16.25 29.40
C MET A 1 21.45 17.55 29.97
N LYS A 2 22.75 17.79 29.81
CA LYS A 2 23.36 19.07 30.20
C LYS A 2 22.94 20.10 29.14
N THR A 3 21.98 20.96 29.49
CA THR A 3 21.74 22.21 28.77
C THR A 3 23.05 23.00 28.78
N CYS A 4 23.51 23.43 27.61
CA CYS A 4 24.65 24.34 27.47
C CYS A 4 24.25 25.71 28.02
N SER A 5 24.17 25.85 29.35
CA SER A 5 23.83 27.10 30.03
C SER A 5 25.06 27.97 30.33
N SER A 6 26.27 27.56 29.91
CA SER A 6 27.49 28.31 30.17
C SER A 6 28.26 28.58 28.89
N TYR A 7 28.31 29.86 28.49
CA TYR A 7 29.14 30.39 27.40
C TYR A 7 30.64 30.05 27.54
N LEU A 8 31.08 29.55 28.71
CA LEU A 8 32.45 29.11 29.00
C LEU A 8 32.82 27.79 28.31
N ASP A 9 31.88 26.87 28.05
CA ASP A 9 32.19 25.59 27.38
C ASP A 9 32.40 25.75 25.86
N VAL A 10 31.96 26.87 25.26
CA VAL A 10 32.15 27.19 23.84
C VAL A 10 33.61 27.59 23.53
N LYS A 11 34.42 27.93 24.55
CA LYS A 11 35.84 28.26 24.37
C LYS A 11 36.71 27.07 23.94
N LYS A 12 36.24 25.83 24.12
CA LYS A 12 36.97 24.66 23.61
C LYS A 12 36.69 24.52 22.11
N PRO A 13 37.73 24.53 21.25
CA PRO A 13 37.55 24.47 19.78
C PRO A 13 36.78 23.22 19.36
N GLU A 14 36.92 22.11 20.08
CA GLU A 14 36.19 20.86 19.84
C GLU A 14 34.67 21.00 19.99
N HIS A 15 34.18 21.78 20.97
CA HIS A 15 32.75 21.98 21.17
C HIS A 15 32.15 22.94 20.14
N ALA A 16 32.89 23.98 19.77
CA ALA A 16 32.50 24.91 18.71
C ALA A 16 32.36 24.20 17.35
N VAL A 17 33.32 23.35 16.97
CA VAL A 17 33.26 22.57 15.72
C VAL A 17 32.07 21.60 15.71
N LYS A 18 31.79 20.93 16.83
CA LYS A 18 30.65 20.01 16.95
C LYS A 18 29.31 20.73 16.82
N LEU A 19 29.18 21.93 17.39
CA LEU A 19 28.02 22.81 17.22
C LEU A 19 27.89 23.32 15.78
N PHE A 20 29.01 23.68 15.14
CA PHE A 20 29.01 24.14 13.75
C PHE A 20 28.59 23.04 12.76
N ILE A 21 29.11 21.82 12.91
CA ILE A 21 28.70 20.66 12.09
C ILE A 21 27.21 20.37 12.25
N ARG A 22 26.69 20.41 13.49
CA ARG A 22 25.26 20.22 13.77
C ARG A 22 24.41 21.34 13.18
N PHE A 23 24.83 22.59 13.30
CA PHE A 23 24.16 23.73 12.70
C PHE A 23 24.12 23.63 11.17
N ALA A 24 25.24 23.23 10.55
CA ALA A 24 25.31 23.01 9.10
C ALA A 24 24.35 21.90 8.65
N LEU A 25 24.30 20.77 9.36
CA LEU A 25 23.36 19.68 9.09
C LEU A 25 21.90 20.10 9.28
N ALA A 26 21.58 20.86 10.34
CA ALA A 26 20.23 21.36 10.58
C ALA A 26 19.80 22.39 9.52
N LYS A 27 20.69 23.33 9.17
CA LYS A 27 20.44 24.31 8.10
C LYS A 27 20.25 23.61 6.75
N GLY A 28 21.04 22.58 6.45
CA GLY A 28 20.87 21.77 5.25
C GLY A 28 19.56 20.99 5.23
N ALA A 29 19.20 20.32 6.32
CA ALA A 29 17.95 19.56 6.43
C ALA A 29 16.71 20.46 6.33
N VAL A 30 16.76 21.68 6.86
CA VAL A 30 15.65 22.65 6.76
C VAL A 30 15.60 23.31 5.39
N GLY A 31 16.75 23.70 4.84
CA GLY A 31 16.84 24.35 3.53
C GLY A 31 16.43 23.43 2.37
N TYR A 32 16.84 22.17 2.42
CA TYR A 32 16.55 21.16 1.39
C TYR A 32 15.50 20.13 1.84
N GLY A 33 14.69 20.46 2.84
CA GLY A 33 13.75 19.52 3.45
C GLY A 33 12.76 18.93 2.45
N LEU A 34 12.26 19.74 1.53
CA LEU A 34 11.31 19.30 0.50
C LEU A 34 12.00 18.38 -0.53
N GLU A 35 13.22 18.72 -0.95
CA GLU A 35 14.03 17.87 -1.84
C GLU A 35 14.37 16.52 -1.19
N LEU A 36 14.66 16.51 0.11
CA LEU A 36 14.93 15.28 0.87
C LEU A 36 13.70 14.36 0.85
N MET A 37 12.50 14.91 1.03
CA MET A 37 11.24 14.15 1.02
C MET A 37 10.93 13.61 -0.39
N MET A 38 11.14 14.42 -1.44
CA MET A 38 10.98 14.00 -2.83
C MET A 38 12.00 12.92 -3.23
N ALA A 39 13.24 13.02 -2.75
CA ALA A 39 14.25 11.98 -2.96
C ALA A 39 13.88 10.66 -2.26
N LEU A 40 13.29 10.74 -1.06
CA LEU A 40 12.78 9.57 -0.35
C LEU A 40 11.64 8.90 -1.13
N PHE A 41 10.71 9.71 -1.65
CA PHE A 41 9.62 9.23 -2.50
C PHE A 41 10.12 8.57 -3.80
N SER A 42 11.11 9.17 -4.47
CA SER A 42 11.65 8.62 -5.73
C SER A 42 12.38 7.29 -5.54
N VAL A 43 13.12 7.12 -4.43
CA VAL A 43 13.75 5.84 -4.09
C VAL A 43 12.69 4.76 -3.92
N ILE A 44 11.60 5.06 -3.21
CA ILE A 44 10.52 4.10 -2.98
C ILE A 44 9.75 3.81 -4.27
N GLN A 45 9.53 4.80 -5.12
CA GLN A 45 8.95 4.59 -6.45
C GLN A 45 9.85 3.69 -7.31
N GLY A 46 11.16 3.87 -7.25
CA GLY A 46 12.13 2.98 -7.89
C GLY A 46 12.06 1.54 -7.36
N MET A 47 11.87 1.36 -6.05
CA MET A 47 11.64 0.04 -5.45
C MET A 47 10.35 -0.58 -5.99
N VAL A 48 9.23 0.16 -6.01
CA VAL A 48 7.96 -0.31 -6.56
C VAL A 48 8.09 -0.71 -8.02
N SER A 49 8.74 0.11 -8.85
CA SER A 49 8.99 -0.19 -10.26
C SER A 49 9.82 -1.47 -10.42
N THR A 50 10.85 -1.65 -9.60
CA THR A 50 11.70 -2.85 -9.64
C THR A 50 10.90 -4.09 -9.24
N ILE A 51 10.07 -3.98 -8.21
CA ILE A 51 9.15 -5.04 -7.77
C ILE A 51 8.19 -5.40 -8.91
N MET A 52 7.53 -4.41 -9.53
CA MET A 52 6.59 -4.66 -10.63
C MET A 52 7.26 -5.32 -11.84
N GLN A 53 8.44 -4.84 -12.25
CA GLN A 53 9.18 -5.37 -13.40
C GLN A 53 9.65 -6.81 -13.18
N ASN A 54 10.15 -7.13 -11.98
CA ASN A 54 10.64 -8.46 -11.66
C ASN A 54 9.52 -9.48 -11.43
N SER A 55 8.30 -9.00 -11.16
CA SER A 55 7.16 -9.86 -10.83
C SER A 55 6.31 -10.25 -12.05
N GLY A 56 6.64 -9.75 -13.25
CA GLY A 56 5.86 -10.01 -14.46
C GLY A 56 4.51 -9.30 -14.53
N PHE A 57 4.13 -8.53 -13.50
CA PHE A 57 2.85 -7.81 -13.36
C PHE A 57 2.70 -6.58 -14.30
N GLY A 58 3.57 -6.46 -15.31
CA GLY A 58 3.62 -5.35 -16.26
C GLY A 58 3.20 -5.70 -17.69
N GLY A 59 2.82 -6.96 -17.94
CA GLY A 59 2.27 -7.43 -19.21
C GLY A 59 0.89 -8.02 -18.95
N ASP A 60 -0.10 -7.50 -19.66
CA ASP A 60 -1.53 -7.74 -19.49
C ASP A 60 -2.09 -7.41 -18.11
N SER A 61 -2.88 -6.34 -18.09
CA SER A 61 -4.11 -6.32 -17.31
C SER A 61 -4.94 -7.49 -17.84
N ASP A 62 -4.66 -8.71 -17.38
CA ASP A 62 -5.48 -9.87 -17.66
C ASP A 62 -6.81 -9.55 -16.98
N VAL A 63 -7.70 -8.93 -17.77
CA VAL A 63 -9.12 -8.91 -17.50
C VAL A 63 -9.40 -10.37 -17.20
N ILE A 64 -9.85 -10.67 -15.98
CA ILE A 64 -10.28 -12.01 -15.60
C ILE A 64 -11.46 -12.33 -16.52
N GLU A 65 -11.17 -12.78 -17.74
CA GLU A 65 -12.13 -13.18 -18.73
C GLU A 65 -12.70 -14.51 -18.25
N LEU A 66 -14.03 -14.59 -18.27
CA LEU A 66 -14.75 -15.80 -17.91
C LEU A 66 -14.25 -16.93 -18.82
N PRO A 67 -13.78 -18.07 -18.27
CA PRO A 67 -13.30 -19.19 -19.08
C PRO A 67 -14.34 -19.60 -20.12
N ALA A 68 -13.90 -19.83 -21.37
CA ALA A 68 -14.79 -20.16 -22.48
C ALA A 68 -15.69 -21.39 -22.19
N GLU A 69 -15.23 -22.34 -21.38
CA GLU A 69 -16.01 -23.51 -20.93
C GLU A 69 -17.20 -23.14 -20.03
N MET A 70 -17.15 -22.01 -19.31
CA MET A 70 -18.27 -21.50 -18.52
C MET A 70 -19.31 -20.83 -19.42
N VAL A 71 -18.87 -20.11 -20.46
CA VAL A 71 -19.74 -19.44 -21.44
C VAL A 71 -20.54 -20.46 -22.24
N GLU A 72 -19.89 -21.53 -22.71
CA GLU A 72 -20.53 -22.59 -23.49
C GLU A 72 -21.58 -23.37 -22.67
N LYS A 73 -21.30 -23.57 -21.37
CA LYS A 73 -22.28 -24.15 -20.43
C LYS A 73 -23.44 -23.20 -20.14
N ILE A 74 -23.21 -21.88 -20.02
CA ILE A 74 -24.24 -20.86 -19.79
C ILE A 74 -25.21 -20.75 -20.99
N GLU A 75 -24.72 -20.86 -22.23
CA GLU A 75 -25.57 -20.85 -23.43
C GLU A 75 -26.44 -22.12 -23.58
N SER A 76 -26.03 -23.22 -22.95
CA SER A 76 -26.76 -24.51 -22.98
C SER A 76 -27.85 -24.65 -21.91
N VAL A 77 -28.06 -23.64 -21.06
CA VAL A 77 -28.99 -23.72 -19.92
C VAL A 77 -30.44 -23.49 -20.38
N GLY A 78 -31.32 -24.46 -20.10
CA GLY A 78 -32.76 -24.30 -20.29
C GLY A 78 -33.37 -23.21 -19.40
N LEU A 79 -34.49 -22.61 -19.84
CA LEU A 79 -35.14 -21.48 -19.16
C LEU A 79 -35.44 -21.69 -17.65
N LEU A 80 -35.55 -22.92 -17.16
CA LEU A 80 -35.80 -23.22 -15.75
C LEU A 80 -34.55 -23.14 -14.86
N ASP A 81 -33.38 -23.56 -15.36
CA ASP A 81 -32.10 -23.47 -14.64
C ASP A 81 -31.48 -22.06 -14.71
N SER A 82 -32.05 -21.19 -15.56
CA SER A 82 -31.67 -19.78 -15.70
C SER A 82 -32.14 -18.91 -14.52
N ILE A 83 -33.24 -19.26 -13.84
CA ILE A 83 -33.80 -18.46 -12.73
C ILE A 83 -32.87 -18.45 -11.51
N PRO A 84 -32.38 -19.60 -11.00
CA PRO A 84 -31.42 -19.62 -9.88
C PRO A 84 -30.08 -18.97 -10.25
N LEU A 85 -29.63 -19.14 -11.49
CA LEU A 85 -28.38 -18.58 -11.99
C LEU A 85 -28.42 -17.04 -12.01
N TRP A 86 -29.55 -16.44 -12.38
CA TRP A 86 -29.72 -14.98 -12.35
C TRP A 86 -29.66 -14.42 -10.93
N ILE A 87 -30.22 -15.13 -9.95
CA ILE A 87 -30.16 -14.73 -8.54
C ILE A 87 -28.71 -14.79 -8.03
N VAL A 88 -28.00 -15.88 -8.31
CA VAL A 88 -26.59 -16.05 -7.88
C VAL A 88 -25.67 -15.02 -8.53
N THR A 89 -25.81 -14.78 -9.83
CA THR A 89 -24.98 -13.80 -10.55
C THR A 89 -25.28 -12.36 -10.13
N LEU A 90 -26.55 -12.01 -9.86
CA LEU A 90 -26.93 -10.71 -9.34
C LEU A 90 -26.42 -10.50 -7.91
N LEU A 91 -26.57 -11.50 -7.03
CA LEU A 91 -26.06 -11.41 -5.67
C LEU A 91 -24.52 -11.34 -5.62
N GLY A 92 -23.85 -12.14 -6.45
CA GLY A 92 -22.40 -12.14 -6.61
C GLY A 92 -21.87 -10.79 -7.08
N SER A 93 -22.45 -10.23 -8.14
CA SER A 93 -22.04 -8.91 -8.66
C SER A 93 -22.24 -7.80 -7.63
N LEU A 94 -23.30 -7.84 -6.81
CA LEU A 94 -23.49 -6.90 -5.72
C LEU A 94 -22.36 -6.99 -4.66
N PHE A 95 -21.96 -8.20 -4.27
CA PHE A 95 -20.86 -8.37 -3.32
C PHE A 95 -19.51 -7.91 -3.89
N ILE A 96 -19.22 -8.27 -5.14
CA ILE A 96 -17.98 -7.89 -5.82
C ILE A 96 -17.87 -6.36 -5.95
N THR A 97 -18.96 -5.68 -6.30
CA THR A 97 -18.98 -4.21 -6.42
C THR A 97 -18.74 -3.52 -5.08
N VAL A 98 -19.35 -4.00 -3.98
CA VAL A 98 -19.12 -3.47 -2.62
C VAL A 98 -17.66 -3.68 -2.19
N LEU A 99 -17.10 -4.88 -2.41
CA LEU A 99 -15.69 -5.17 -2.07
C LEU A 99 -14.71 -4.33 -2.88
N SER A 100 -14.98 -4.14 -4.18
CA SER A 100 -14.19 -3.26 -5.04
C SER A 100 -14.22 -1.82 -4.53
N PHE A 101 -15.39 -1.31 -4.11
CA PHE A 101 -15.48 0.03 -3.54
C PHE A 101 -14.65 0.18 -2.27
N ILE A 102 -14.69 -0.82 -1.38
CA ILE A 102 -13.85 -0.83 -0.18
C ILE A 102 -12.37 -0.84 -0.55
N MET A 103 -11.95 -1.66 -1.52
CA MET A 103 -10.57 -1.71 -1.99
C MET A 103 -10.11 -0.34 -2.50
N ILE A 104 -10.87 0.28 -3.38
CA ILE A 104 -10.59 1.62 -3.92
C ILE A 104 -10.48 2.64 -2.78
N LEU A 105 -11.47 2.70 -1.89
CA LEU A 105 -11.43 3.63 -0.75
C LEU A 105 -10.20 3.43 0.15
N THR A 106 -9.79 2.18 0.41
CA THR A 106 -8.60 1.91 1.23
C THR A 106 -7.30 2.37 0.58
N VAL A 107 -7.13 2.15 -0.73
CA VAL A 107 -5.95 2.60 -1.47
C VAL A 107 -5.91 4.13 -1.57
N TYR A 108 -7.05 4.76 -1.88
CA TYR A 108 -7.16 6.23 -1.95
C TYR A 108 -6.93 6.89 -0.60
N GLY A 109 -7.44 6.32 0.50
CA GLY A 109 -7.20 6.83 1.85
C GLY A 109 -5.72 6.91 2.22
N ARG A 110 -4.90 5.99 1.69
CA ARG A 110 -3.44 6.01 1.90
C ARG A 110 -2.74 7.05 1.06
N MET A 111 -3.14 7.21 -0.21
CA MET A 111 -2.65 8.30 -1.05
C MET A 111 -2.96 9.66 -0.41
N PHE A 112 -4.18 9.81 0.14
CA PHE A 112 -4.57 11.02 0.87
C PHE A 112 -3.67 11.28 2.09
N LYS A 113 -3.36 10.25 2.88
CA LYS A 113 -2.42 10.36 4.01
C LYS A 113 -1.03 10.80 3.54
N LEU A 114 -0.48 10.22 2.48
CA LEU A 114 0.82 10.62 1.91
C LEU A 114 0.83 12.09 1.47
N TYR A 115 -0.23 12.55 0.80
CA TYR A 115 -0.37 13.94 0.40
C TYR A 115 -0.45 14.88 1.60
N MET A 116 -1.22 14.52 2.63
CA MET A 116 -1.34 15.33 3.84
C MET A 116 0.00 15.43 4.58
N TYR A 117 0.75 14.33 4.71
CA TYR A 117 2.08 14.33 5.31
C TYR A 117 3.08 15.19 4.51
N THR A 118 3.02 15.12 3.18
CA THR A 118 3.89 15.95 2.31
C THR A 118 3.56 17.43 2.46
N ALA A 119 2.27 17.79 2.53
CA ALA A 119 1.84 19.18 2.68
C ALA A 119 2.30 19.81 4.01
N ILE A 120 2.27 19.06 5.11
CA ILE A 120 2.69 19.55 6.44
C ILE A 120 4.20 19.41 6.68
N ALA A 121 4.94 18.75 5.79
CA ALA A 121 6.36 18.43 5.96
C ALA A 121 7.27 19.60 6.35
N PRO A 122 7.11 20.83 5.83
CA PRO A 122 7.99 21.94 6.18
C PRO A 122 7.97 22.28 7.68
N ILE A 123 6.83 22.07 8.37
CA ILE A 123 6.66 22.45 9.77
C ILE A 123 7.47 21.52 10.70
N PRO A 124 7.33 20.18 10.66
CA PRO A 124 8.18 19.29 11.46
C PRO A 124 9.64 19.35 11.04
N ILE A 125 9.97 19.59 9.77
CA ILE A 125 11.36 19.68 9.35
C ILE A 125 12.03 20.92 9.98
N ALA A 126 11.33 22.05 10.12
CA ALA A 126 11.84 23.21 10.83
C ALA A 126 12.22 22.90 12.30
N THR A 127 11.59 21.90 12.92
CA THR A 127 11.93 21.48 14.29
C THR A 127 13.30 20.79 14.42
N PHE A 128 13.95 20.39 13.32
CA PHE A 128 15.34 19.91 13.34
C PHE A 128 16.34 20.97 13.82
N ALA A 129 16.01 22.25 13.70
CA ALA A 129 16.89 23.35 14.09
C ALA A 129 16.94 23.61 15.60
N GLY A 130 15.95 23.12 16.38
CA GLY A 130 15.91 23.31 17.83
C GLY A 130 16.46 22.13 18.62
N GLU A 131 17.40 22.34 19.55
CA GLU A 131 17.96 21.28 20.41
C GLU A 131 16.89 20.45 21.17
N PRO A 132 15.86 21.04 21.81
CA PRO A 132 14.83 20.23 22.51
C PRO A 132 13.82 19.59 21.55
N THR A 133 13.65 20.13 20.34
CA THR A 133 12.59 19.71 19.39
C THR A 133 13.10 18.84 18.25
N GLN A 134 14.41 18.62 18.13
CA GLN A 134 15.03 17.83 17.05
C GLN A 134 14.49 16.40 16.94
N ASN A 135 14.06 15.80 18.05
CA ASN A 135 13.48 14.45 18.05
C ASN A 135 12.14 14.40 17.28
N ILE A 136 11.39 15.51 17.25
CA ILE A 136 10.12 15.61 16.50
C ILE A 136 10.40 15.54 15.00
N GLY A 137 11.38 16.30 14.51
CA GLY A 137 11.79 16.25 13.09
C GLY A 137 12.28 14.87 12.66
N LYS A 138 13.12 14.21 13.49
CA LYS A 138 13.60 12.84 13.21
C LYS A 138 12.46 11.83 13.14
N ASN A 139 11.53 11.90 14.10
CA ASN A 139 10.37 11.00 14.11
C ASN A 139 9.45 11.25 12.93
N PHE A 140 9.31 12.51 12.49
CA PHE A 140 8.52 12.84 11.31
C PHE A 140 9.11 12.25 10.03
N VAL A 141 10.42 12.37 9.80
CA VAL A 141 11.08 11.76 8.63
C VAL A 141 10.91 10.24 8.64
N ARG A 142 11.07 9.60 9.82
CA ARG A 142 10.80 8.17 9.99
C ARG A 142 9.36 7.80 9.68
N SER A 143 8.41 8.62 10.12
CA SER A 143 6.97 8.43 9.87
C SER A 143 6.64 8.60 8.39
N TYR A 144 7.21 9.60 7.74
CA TYR A 144 7.02 9.84 6.30
C TYR A 144 7.58 8.72 5.45
N ALA A 145 8.80 8.27 5.75
CA ALA A 145 9.39 7.10 5.10
C ALA A 145 8.52 5.85 5.31
N GLY A 146 7.88 5.72 6.49
CA GLY A 146 6.88 4.69 6.75
C GLY A 146 5.69 4.80 5.81
N VAL A 147 5.02 5.95 5.74
CA VAL A 147 3.87 6.15 4.85
C VAL A 147 4.22 5.91 3.37
N CYS A 148 5.42 6.27 2.95
CA CYS A 148 5.87 5.96 1.59
C CYS A 148 6.09 4.45 1.40
N MET A 149 6.68 3.75 2.37
CA MET A 149 6.81 2.29 2.35
C MET A 149 5.46 1.56 2.40
N GLU A 150 4.41 2.13 3.02
CA GLU A 150 3.04 1.59 2.95
C GLU A 150 2.61 1.39 1.49
N GLY A 151 2.91 2.35 0.61
CA GLY A 151 2.65 2.24 -0.83
C GLY A 151 3.37 1.06 -1.50
N ALA A 152 4.63 0.81 -1.12
CA ALA A 152 5.41 -0.29 -1.67
C ALA A 152 4.93 -1.67 -1.20
N ILE A 153 4.56 -1.81 0.08
CA ILE A 153 4.03 -3.08 0.60
C ILE A 153 2.68 -3.41 -0.02
N ILE A 154 1.83 -2.42 -0.32
CA ILE A 154 0.57 -2.65 -1.05
C ILE A 154 0.84 -3.21 -2.43
N ALA A 155 1.75 -2.60 -3.19
CA ALA A 155 2.09 -3.09 -4.52
C ALA A 155 2.58 -4.55 -4.46
N LEU A 156 3.41 -4.86 -3.46
CA LEU A 156 3.87 -6.22 -3.20
C LEU A 156 2.71 -7.17 -2.84
N ALA A 157 1.77 -6.75 -1.99
CA ALA A 157 0.59 -7.54 -1.63
C ALA A 157 -0.29 -7.84 -2.85
N CYS A 158 -0.48 -6.88 -3.76
CA CYS A 158 -1.21 -7.08 -5.01
C CYS A 158 -0.53 -8.11 -5.91
N ILE A 159 0.81 -8.08 -5.98
CA ILE A 159 1.59 -9.04 -6.78
C ILE A 159 1.49 -10.45 -6.19
N ILE A 160 1.69 -10.61 -4.88
CA ILE A 160 1.54 -11.91 -4.22
C ILE A 160 0.13 -12.45 -4.47
N PHE A 161 -0.88 -11.60 -4.32
CA PHE A 161 -2.26 -11.97 -4.56
C PHE A 161 -2.53 -12.37 -6.02
N SER A 162 -1.94 -11.68 -7.00
CA SER A 162 -2.06 -12.05 -8.42
C SER A 162 -1.61 -13.49 -8.68
N VAL A 163 -0.53 -13.95 -8.04
CA VAL A 163 -0.08 -15.35 -8.12
C VAL A 163 -1.06 -16.32 -7.45
N PHE A 164 -1.65 -15.93 -6.31
CA PHE A 164 -2.70 -16.73 -5.66
C PHE A 164 -3.97 -16.84 -6.53
N ALA A 165 -4.38 -15.74 -7.16
CA ALA A 165 -5.56 -15.69 -8.03
C ALA A 165 -5.36 -16.39 -9.37
N ALA A 166 -4.13 -16.55 -9.85
CA ALA A 166 -3.79 -17.28 -11.07
C ALA A 166 -3.87 -18.82 -10.91
N SER A 167 -4.08 -19.32 -9.68
CA SER A 167 -4.37 -20.74 -9.48
C SER A 167 -5.72 -21.06 -10.13
N PRO A 168 -5.82 -22.06 -11.02
CA PRO A 168 -7.06 -22.34 -11.75
C PRO A 168 -8.22 -22.48 -10.76
N PRO A 169 -9.38 -21.81 -11.00
CA PRO A 169 -10.54 -22.00 -10.16
C PRO A 169 -10.83 -23.50 -10.13
N ALA A 170 -11.05 -24.04 -8.94
CA ALA A 170 -11.32 -25.46 -8.81
C ALA A 170 -12.64 -25.76 -9.51
N ILE A 171 -12.57 -26.15 -10.79
CA ILE A 171 -13.69 -26.72 -11.52
C ILE A 171 -13.91 -28.08 -10.86
N ALA A 172 -14.65 -28.06 -9.76
CA ALA A 172 -15.14 -29.25 -9.11
C ALA A 172 -16.09 -29.90 -10.11
N ASP A 173 -15.57 -30.89 -10.82
CA ASP A 173 -16.29 -31.89 -11.61
C ASP A 173 -17.31 -31.32 -12.62
N SER A 174 -17.00 -31.45 -13.92
CA SER A 174 -17.87 -31.03 -15.02
C SER A 174 -19.25 -31.72 -15.06
N SER A 175 -19.51 -32.68 -14.16
CA SER A 175 -20.79 -33.37 -13.97
C SER A 175 -21.81 -32.64 -13.08
N LEU A 176 -21.43 -31.55 -12.40
CA LEU A 176 -22.32 -30.76 -11.55
C LEU A 176 -23.20 -29.78 -12.35
N SER A 177 -24.39 -29.43 -11.82
CA SER A 177 -25.31 -28.44 -12.41
C SER A 177 -24.63 -27.09 -12.63
N ALA A 178 -24.97 -26.40 -13.72
CA ALA A 178 -24.42 -25.09 -14.08
C ALA A 178 -24.51 -24.06 -12.94
N VAL A 179 -25.58 -24.11 -12.15
CA VAL A 179 -25.79 -23.21 -10.99
C VAL A 179 -24.72 -23.42 -9.91
N ASN A 180 -24.34 -24.68 -9.63
CA ASN A 180 -23.33 -24.98 -8.61
C ASN A 180 -21.93 -24.59 -9.08
N ILE A 181 -21.62 -24.76 -10.37
CA ILE A 181 -20.35 -24.34 -10.96
C ILE A 181 -20.17 -22.82 -10.83
N VAL A 182 -21.20 -22.06 -11.24
CA VAL A 182 -21.19 -20.59 -11.14
C VAL A 182 -21.12 -20.13 -9.68
N TRP A 183 -21.85 -20.79 -8.77
CA TRP A 183 -21.80 -20.46 -7.34
C TRP A 183 -20.39 -20.64 -6.75
N ASN A 184 -19.72 -21.76 -7.04
CA ASN A 184 -18.37 -22.01 -6.56
C ASN A 184 -17.38 -20.97 -7.09
N TYR A 185 -17.47 -20.62 -8.37
CA TYR A 185 -16.64 -19.58 -8.97
C TYR A 185 -16.88 -18.20 -8.32
N VAL A 186 -18.14 -17.79 -8.14
CA VAL A 186 -18.49 -16.52 -7.50
C VAL A 186 -18.01 -16.50 -6.04
N ALA A 187 -18.18 -17.60 -5.31
CA ALA A 187 -17.74 -17.72 -3.91
C ALA A 187 -16.21 -17.63 -3.78
N GLU A 188 -15.47 -18.31 -4.65
CA GLU A 188 -14.01 -18.25 -4.69
C GLU A 188 -13.51 -16.83 -5.02
N LEU A 189 -14.14 -16.17 -6.00
CA LEU A 189 -13.79 -14.80 -6.36
C LEU A 189 -14.06 -13.81 -5.21
N ILE A 190 -15.19 -13.94 -4.51
CA ILE A 190 -15.49 -13.15 -3.30
C ILE A 190 -14.46 -13.41 -2.20
N PHE A 191 -14.09 -14.67 -1.97
CA PHE A 191 -13.07 -15.03 -0.99
C PHE A 191 -11.71 -14.41 -1.33
N ASN A 192 -11.28 -14.52 -2.59
CA ASN A 192 -10.04 -13.93 -3.07
C ASN A 192 -10.03 -12.40 -2.89
N LEU A 193 -11.11 -11.71 -3.25
CA LEU A 193 -11.23 -10.26 -3.01
C LEU A 193 -11.18 -9.90 -1.52
N LEU A 194 -11.79 -10.70 -0.64
CA LEU A 194 -11.72 -10.51 0.81
C LEU A 194 -10.29 -10.66 1.35
N VAL A 195 -9.56 -11.67 0.89
CA VAL A 195 -8.15 -11.88 1.25
C VAL A 195 -7.30 -10.70 0.80
N LEU A 196 -7.50 -10.22 -0.43
CA LEU A 196 -6.80 -9.03 -0.94
C LEU A 196 -7.07 -7.79 -0.09
N VAL A 197 -8.34 -7.48 0.20
CA VAL A 197 -8.70 -6.33 1.05
C VAL A 197 -8.10 -6.47 2.46
N GLY A 198 -8.08 -7.68 3.01
CA GLY A 198 -7.43 -8.00 4.29
C GLY A 198 -5.91 -7.77 4.25
N ALA A 199 -5.24 -8.25 3.21
CA ALA A 199 -3.80 -8.09 3.01
C ALA A 199 -3.42 -6.61 2.84
N ILE A 200 -4.19 -5.86 2.04
CA ILE A 200 -4.01 -4.41 1.90
C ILE A 200 -4.11 -3.78 3.28
N LYS A 201 -5.20 -3.98 4.03
CA LYS A 201 -5.36 -3.42 5.39
C LYS A 201 -4.24 -3.82 6.35
N ALA A 202 -3.77 -5.06 6.30
CA ALA A 202 -2.67 -5.53 7.15
C ALA A 202 -1.33 -4.84 6.83
N ALA A 203 -1.09 -4.45 5.58
CA ALA A 203 0.13 -3.76 5.17
C ALA A 203 0.41 -2.49 6.01
N ASP A 204 -0.63 -1.74 6.39
CA ASP A 204 -0.46 -0.54 7.24
C ASP A 204 0.13 -0.88 8.61
N ARG A 205 -0.33 -1.98 9.20
CA ARG A 205 0.17 -2.43 10.50
C ARG A 205 1.60 -2.94 10.38
N ILE A 206 1.89 -3.71 9.34
CA ILE A 206 3.23 -4.24 9.08
C ILE A 206 4.25 -3.12 8.96
N VAL A 207 3.95 -2.04 8.22
CA VAL A 207 4.88 -0.92 8.09
C VAL A 207 5.12 -0.21 9.41
N LYS A 208 4.08 0.01 10.21
CA LYS A 208 4.22 0.64 11.53
C LYS A 208 5.11 -0.19 12.45
N GLU A 209 4.91 -1.52 12.45
CA GLU A 209 5.73 -2.44 13.24
C GLU A 209 7.20 -2.46 12.77
N ILE A 210 7.47 -2.54 11.45
CA ILE A 210 8.84 -2.49 10.88
C ILE A 210 9.52 -1.16 11.20
N MET A 211 8.78 -0.06 11.06
CA MET A 211 9.29 1.27 11.32
C MET A 211 9.31 1.61 12.80
N GLY A 212 8.89 0.72 13.72
CA GLY A 212 8.85 0.98 15.17
C GLY A 212 8.12 2.27 15.53
N LEU A 213 6.98 2.50 14.87
CA LEU A 213 6.08 3.65 15.03
C LEU A 213 4.83 3.28 15.84
#